data_AF-A0A7S0K4H9-F1
#
_entry.id   AF-A0A7S0K4H9-F1
#
_cell.length_a   1.000
_cell.length_b   1.000
_cell.length_c   1.000
_cell.angle_alpha   90.00
_cell.angle_beta   90.00
_cell.angle_gamma   90.00
#
_symmetry.space_group_name_H-M   'P 1'
#
loop_
_entity.id
_entity.type
_entity.pdbx_description
1 polymer ?
#
loop_
_entity_poly.entity_id
_entity_poly.type
_entity_poly.pdbx_seq_one_letter_code
_entity_poly.pdbx_strand_id
1 'polypeptide(L)'
;DGGSTIERFRVEVDTDPSMSSPALSVREAWALPETQIVAVDSGVRQEVQAVRATVAVVNERQRITSTLSGGRDEVQTLTTSADAAAPEVQTVTTWTQDIDEVQTLTTSGTDRKEIQSVRLTTPVVNEIQTVRLYHPSPVAAVQRVIVSDVARTQVVSTSVTGGTLDGGFFRLSWADNGVSVCVPFNADAATMRGLTDNFVGAGLTSVTAGAAAADGSRSWTVTFAASVAASQVQPIIVNTTDCDGSGCPACGGGAGPFLECSGSPGCVGSVDVDAVSLGGTFTLSLDVSAHPMVTGTPGVYTTAPISFASSGDFTTDLAAKVAAFDPACSAPPCASVTPVWMPGDGTNSGTDFESWAWDVSFPGLYGDVPLMAKAGTTFTGSDGAETDVVVSTTVAGTQAASTFLLSVNGTASTPVAASGYETTPAIAWNAPAGTGISSLHARLVQLVGVDNALVVTRGAPEREGGFTWTVTFDSSKSANQGNLAAMLCDASSVALSSNASDHSFLCDV
;
A
#
# COMPACT_ATOMS: atom_id res chain seq x y z
N ASP A 1 33.82 -77.03 -7.13
CA ASP A 1 34.52 -75.84 -7.67
C ASP A 1 33.64 -74.61 -7.48
N GLY A 2 33.79 -73.89 -6.36
CA GLY A 2 33.35 -72.49 -6.22
C GLY A 2 32.10 -71.98 -6.98
N GLY A 3 30.92 -72.60 -6.81
CA GLY A 3 29.63 -71.95 -7.10
C GLY A 3 29.18 -71.89 -8.57
N SER A 4 29.75 -72.68 -9.48
CA SER A 4 29.23 -72.77 -10.86
C SER A 4 27.88 -73.49 -10.92
N THR A 5 26.90 -72.92 -11.62
CA THR A 5 25.56 -73.51 -11.80
C THR A 5 25.66 -74.83 -12.59
N ILE A 6 25.11 -75.92 -12.05
CA ILE A 6 25.09 -77.21 -12.75
C ILE A 6 23.94 -77.19 -13.77
N GLU A 7 24.26 -77.15 -15.07
CA GLU A 7 23.25 -77.12 -16.15
C GLU A 7 22.78 -78.52 -16.57
N ARG A 8 23.64 -79.54 -16.45
CA ARG A 8 23.32 -80.94 -16.82
C ARG A 8 24.14 -81.95 -16.03
N PHE A 9 23.60 -83.15 -15.92
CA PHE A 9 24.27 -84.36 -15.47
C PHE A 9 24.50 -85.29 -16.65
N ARG A 10 25.73 -85.82 -16.76
CA ARG A 10 25.98 -87.00 -17.59
C ARG A 10 25.83 -88.24 -16.73
N VAL A 11 24.94 -89.12 -17.16
CA VAL A 11 24.69 -90.40 -16.51
C VAL A 11 25.17 -91.49 -17.45
N GLU A 12 26.15 -92.26 -16.99
CA GLU A 12 26.60 -93.46 -17.67
C GLU A 12 25.71 -94.61 -17.22
N VAL A 13 25.13 -95.31 -18.19
CA VAL A 13 24.21 -96.41 -17.93
C VAL A 13 24.76 -97.66 -18.61
N ASP A 14 24.99 -98.69 -17.80
CA ASP A 14 25.28 -100.05 -18.22
C ASP A 14 24.10 -100.96 -17.86
N THR A 15 23.86 -101.95 -18.71
CA THR A 15 22.91 -103.04 -18.42
C THR A 15 23.57 -104.18 -17.63
N ASP A 16 24.91 -104.21 -17.54
CA ASP A 16 25.64 -105.09 -16.62
C ASP A 16 25.66 -104.49 -15.20
N PRO A 17 25.16 -105.21 -14.17
CA PRO A 17 25.16 -104.71 -12.80
C PRO A 17 26.56 -104.47 -12.22
N SER A 18 27.61 -105.00 -12.85
CA SER A 18 29.02 -104.76 -12.48
C SER A 18 29.66 -103.54 -13.16
N MET A 19 28.96 -102.87 -14.08
CA MET A 19 29.46 -101.70 -14.85
C MET A 19 30.79 -101.96 -15.57
N SER A 20 31.06 -103.21 -15.96
CA SER A 20 32.36 -103.63 -16.52
C SER A 20 32.37 -103.77 -18.04
N SER A 21 31.27 -103.40 -18.71
CA SER A 21 31.19 -103.49 -20.17
C SER A 21 32.10 -102.44 -20.84
N PRO A 22 32.87 -102.80 -21.89
CA PRO A 22 33.74 -101.86 -22.60
C PRO A 22 33.01 -100.73 -23.35
N ALA A 23 31.67 -100.74 -23.40
CA ALA A 23 30.86 -99.77 -24.13
C ALA A 23 29.73 -99.22 -23.25
N LEU A 24 30.04 -98.22 -22.41
CA LEU A 24 29.04 -97.50 -21.60
C LEU A 24 28.19 -96.58 -22.49
N SER A 25 26.87 -96.59 -22.30
CA SER A 25 25.97 -95.64 -22.95
C SER A 25 25.80 -94.40 -22.08
N VAL A 26 26.05 -93.21 -22.64
CA VAL A 26 25.88 -91.94 -21.89
C VAL A 26 24.53 -91.33 -22.23
N ARG A 27 23.81 -90.87 -21.20
CA ARG A 27 22.59 -90.06 -21.31
C ARG A 27 22.81 -88.74 -20.57
N GLU A 28 22.22 -87.68 -21.08
CA GLU A 28 22.28 -86.35 -20.46
C GLU A 28 20.92 -86.02 -19.86
N ALA A 29 20.92 -85.59 -18.59
CA ALA A 29 19.76 -85.09 -17.89
C ALA A 29 20.00 -83.62 -17.54
N TRP A 30 19.05 -82.74 -17.88
CA TRP A 30 19.17 -81.31 -17.62
C TRP A 30 18.68 -80.96 -16.21
N ALA A 31 19.37 -80.04 -15.53
CA ALA A 31 18.92 -79.52 -14.24
C ALA A 31 17.86 -78.43 -14.49
N LEU A 32 16.62 -78.64 -14.02
CA LEU A 32 15.57 -77.62 -14.03
C LEU A 32 15.50 -76.93 -12.66
N PRO A 33 15.53 -75.59 -12.57
CA PRO A 33 15.32 -74.88 -11.31
C PRO A 33 13.90 -75.13 -10.80
N GLU A 34 13.74 -75.55 -9.54
CA GLU A 34 12.43 -75.55 -8.90
C GLU A 34 12.04 -74.11 -8.54
N THR A 35 11.00 -73.59 -9.19
CA THR A 35 10.31 -72.38 -8.74
C THR A 35 9.09 -72.82 -7.94
N GLN A 36 9.13 -72.69 -6.63
CA GLN A 36 7.98 -72.94 -5.78
C GLN A 36 7.24 -71.63 -5.53
N ILE A 37 6.11 -71.42 -6.21
CA ILE A 37 5.22 -70.29 -5.97
C ILE A 37 4.17 -70.73 -4.96
N VAL A 38 4.17 -70.12 -3.77
CA VAL A 38 3.07 -70.22 -2.81
C VAL A 38 2.23 -68.95 -2.97
N ALA A 39 1.06 -69.07 -3.60
CA ALA A 39 0.06 -68.01 -3.67
C ALA A 39 -1.08 -68.36 -2.71
N VAL A 40 -1.28 -67.56 -1.68
CA VAL A 40 -2.40 -67.69 -0.75
C VAL A 40 -3.33 -66.50 -1.00
N ASP A 41 -4.53 -66.78 -1.50
CA ASP A 41 -5.61 -65.79 -1.61
C ASP A 41 -6.67 -66.15 -0.57
N SER A 42 -6.82 -65.33 0.46
CA SER A 42 -7.85 -65.51 1.47
C SER A 42 -8.45 -64.17 1.89
N GLY A 43 -9.77 -64.08 1.84
CA GLY A 43 -10.48 -62.90 2.33
C GLY A 43 -10.67 -62.97 3.84
N VAL A 44 -9.73 -62.45 4.63
CA VAL A 44 -9.87 -62.40 6.10
C VAL A 44 -9.41 -61.07 6.68
N ARG A 45 -10.14 -60.57 7.69
CA ARG A 45 -9.99 -59.23 8.29
C ARG A 45 -8.80 -59.06 9.25
N GLN A 46 -8.02 -60.10 9.52
CA GLN A 46 -6.66 -60.07 10.10
C GLN A 46 -5.96 -61.37 9.71
N GLU A 47 -4.83 -61.28 9.01
CA GLU A 47 -4.04 -62.43 8.58
C GLU A 47 -2.59 -62.23 9.01
N VAL A 48 -2.02 -63.19 9.74
CA VAL A 48 -0.57 -63.32 9.91
C VAL A 48 -0.10 -64.33 8.87
N GLN A 49 0.50 -63.83 7.78
CA GLN A 49 1.15 -64.69 6.78
C GLN A 49 2.59 -64.96 7.18
N ALA A 50 2.88 -66.20 7.59
CA ALA A 50 4.23 -66.66 7.87
C ALA A 50 4.75 -67.46 6.66
N VAL A 51 5.61 -66.85 5.85
CA VAL A 51 6.36 -67.54 4.79
C VAL A 51 7.69 -68.01 5.38
N ARG A 52 7.83 -69.33 5.63
CA ARG A 52 9.10 -69.93 6.07
C ARG A 52 9.73 -70.69 4.92
N ALA A 53 10.64 -70.04 4.20
CA ALA A 53 11.51 -70.69 3.24
C ALA A 53 12.83 -71.04 3.95
N THR A 54 13.15 -72.33 4.05
CA THR A 54 14.46 -72.80 4.51
C THR A 54 15.20 -73.37 3.32
N VAL A 55 15.96 -72.53 2.63
CA VAL A 55 16.91 -72.98 1.61
C VAL A 55 18.27 -72.38 1.95
N ALA A 56 19.30 -73.22 1.99
CA ALA A 56 20.67 -72.76 2.19
C ALA A 56 21.17 -72.10 0.89
N VAL A 57 20.86 -70.83 0.68
CA VAL A 57 21.37 -70.04 -0.44
C VAL A 57 22.23 -68.90 0.10
N VAL A 58 23.50 -68.90 -0.28
CA VAL A 58 24.35 -67.71 -0.26
C VAL A 58 23.86 -66.78 -1.37
N ASN A 59 23.52 -65.53 -1.00
CA ASN A 59 22.90 -64.49 -1.85
C ASN A 59 21.40 -64.63 -2.13
N GLU A 60 20.59 -64.89 -1.09
CA GLU A 60 19.13 -64.83 -1.22
C GLU A 60 18.65 -63.39 -1.42
N ARG A 61 17.91 -63.13 -2.50
CA ARG A 61 17.18 -61.87 -2.71
C ARG A 61 15.69 -62.11 -2.47
N GLN A 62 15.24 -61.89 -1.25
CA GLN A 62 13.83 -62.00 -0.89
C GLN A 62 13.11 -60.67 -1.19
N ARG A 63 12.07 -60.71 -2.03
CA ARG A 63 11.16 -59.56 -2.24
C ARG A 63 9.79 -59.94 -1.70
N ILE A 64 9.41 -59.31 -0.60
CA ILE A 64 8.06 -59.39 -0.05
C ILE A 64 7.31 -58.14 -0.51
N THR A 65 6.10 -58.30 -1.02
CA THR A 65 5.23 -57.18 -1.42
C THR A 65 3.85 -57.48 -0.87
N SER A 66 3.43 -56.69 0.11
CA SER A 66 2.06 -56.64 0.60
C SER A 66 1.36 -55.46 -0.06
N THR A 67 0.09 -55.66 -0.42
CA THR A 67 -0.76 -54.59 -0.98
C THR A 67 -2.06 -54.62 -0.22
N LEU A 68 -2.26 -53.65 0.67
CA LEU A 68 -3.51 -53.43 1.38
C LEU A 68 -4.35 -52.38 0.64
N SER A 69 -5.59 -52.73 0.27
CA SER A 69 -6.53 -51.77 -0.29
C SER A 69 -7.41 -51.18 0.82
N GLY A 70 -7.48 -49.85 0.89
CA GLY A 70 -8.47 -49.14 1.69
C GLY A 70 -8.01 -48.44 2.96
N GLY A 71 -6.76 -47.93 3.03
CA GLY A 71 -6.34 -46.96 4.06
C GLY A 71 -6.46 -47.45 5.50
N ARG A 72 -6.05 -48.71 5.75
CA ARG A 72 -5.93 -49.28 7.10
C ARG A 72 -4.46 -49.41 7.45
N ASP A 73 -4.12 -49.26 8.73
CA ASP A 73 -2.75 -49.40 9.24
C ASP A 73 -2.11 -50.73 8.80
N GLU A 74 -1.05 -50.63 8.01
CA GLU A 74 -0.25 -51.77 7.57
C GLU A 74 0.92 -51.96 8.54
N VAL A 75 0.89 -53.04 9.33
CA VAL A 75 2.02 -53.44 10.17
C VAL A 75 2.81 -54.53 9.45
N GLN A 76 3.90 -54.14 8.80
CA GLN A 76 4.81 -55.09 8.15
C GLN A 76 5.98 -55.45 9.08
N THR A 77 5.98 -56.69 9.59
CA THR A 77 7.09 -57.21 10.39
C THR A 77 7.99 -58.08 9.52
N LEU A 78 9.21 -57.61 9.23
CA LEU A 78 10.24 -58.39 8.54
C LEU A 78 11.24 -58.90 9.59
N THR A 79 11.31 -60.21 9.79
CA THR A 79 12.34 -60.85 10.63
C THR A 79 13.32 -61.60 9.72
N THR A 80 14.55 -61.13 9.64
CA THR A 80 15.65 -61.82 8.99
C THR A 80 16.54 -62.48 10.04
N SER A 81 17.06 -63.67 9.75
CA SER A 81 18.05 -64.35 10.58
C SER A 81 19.12 -64.91 9.67
N ALA A 82 20.39 -64.61 9.96
CA ALA A 82 21.53 -65.18 9.24
C ALA A 82 22.30 -66.11 10.19
N ASP A 83 22.77 -67.25 9.65
CA ASP A 83 23.74 -68.09 10.35
C ASP A 83 25.13 -67.45 10.30
N ALA A 84 25.99 -67.83 11.24
CA ALA A 84 27.29 -67.21 11.45
C ALA A 84 28.30 -67.50 10.30
N ALA A 85 28.25 -66.74 9.21
CA ALA A 85 29.41 -66.54 8.32
C ALA A 85 29.24 -65.33 7.36
N ALA A 86 30.27 -64.47 7.34
CA ALA A 86 30.50 -63.28 6.50
C ALA A 86 29.68 -62.01 6.84
N PRO A 87 30.26 -60.80 6.71
CA PRO A 87 29.52 -59.55 6.89
C PRO A 87 28.42 -59.46 5.82
N GLU A 88 27.17 -59.44 6.25
CA GLU A 88 26.02 -59.34 5.36
C GLU A 88 25.36 -57.96 5.50
N VAL A 89 25.25 -57.25 4.37
CA VAL A 89 24.58 -55.95 4.31
C VAL A 89 23.10 -56.18 4.03
N GLN A 90 22.26 -56.03 5.06
CA GLN A 90 20.81 -56.11 4.91
C GLN A 90 20.24 -54.69 4.74
N THR A 91 19.53 -54.47 3.63
CA THR A 91 18.85 -53.19 3.35
C THR A 91 17.34 -53.38 3.51
N VAL A 92 16.77 -52.72 4.52
CA VAL A 92 15.31 -52.63 4.70
C VAL A 92 14.86 -51.28 4.19
N THR A 93 13.91 -51.25 3.26
CA THR A 93 13.29 -50.01 2.75
C THR A 93 11.79 -50.11 2.94
N THR A 94 11.25 -49.23 3.78
CA THR A 94 9.81 -49.06 4.01
C THR A 94 9.39 -47.69 3.49
N TRP A 95 8.21 -47.58 2.87
CA TRP A 95 7.66 -46.31 2.40
C TRP A 95 6.13 -46.36 2.36
N THR A 96 5.50 -45.30 2.84
CA THR A 96 4.06 -45.03 2.72
C THR A 96 3.81 -43.57 2.34
N GLN A 97 2.60 -43.25 1.87
CA GLN A 97 2.14 -41.87 1.62
C GLN A 97 1.44 -41.24 2.83
N ASP A 98 1.36 -41.96 3.95
CA ASP A 98 0.67 -41.54 5.16
C ASP A 98 1.45 -40.47 5.95
N ILE A 99 0.72 -39.53 6.55
CA ILE A 99 1.21 -38.31 7.20
C ILE A 99 1.50 -38.50 8.71
N ASP A 100 1.12 -39.65 9.30
CA ASP A 100 1.31 -39.96 10.73
C ASP A 100 2.04 -41.31 10.98
N GLU A 101 2.92 -41.76 10.07
CA GLU A 101 3.58 -43.07 10.19
C GLU A 101 4.65 -43.14 11.31
N VAL A 102 4.55 -44.13 12.19
CA VAL A 102 5.57 -44.47 13.20
C VAL A 102 6.42 -45.66 12.70
N GLN A 103 7.66 -45.40 12.30
CA GLN A 103 8.62 -46.45 11.95
C GLN A 103 9.48 -46.84 13.15
N THR A 104 9.35 -48.08 13.63
CA THR A 104 10.17 -48.62 14.72
C THR A 104 11.20 -49.60 14.15
N LEU A 105 12.48 -49.22 14.18
CA LEU A 105 13.61 -50.09 13.83
C LEU A 105 14.30 -50.58 15.11
N THR A 106 14.21 -51.88 15.40
CA THR A 106 14.94 -52.50 16.52
C THR A 106 16.06 -53.36 15.97
N THR A 107 17.31 -53.04 16.29
CA THR A 107 18.46 -53.91 16.02
C THR A 107 18.90 -54.56 17.33
N SER A 108 19.20 -55.86 17.30
CA SER A 108 19.76 -56.57 18.45
C SER A 108 20.87 -57.50 17.94
N GLY A 109 22.00 -57.50 18.64
CA GLY A 109 23.13 -58.39 18.36
C GLY A 109 23.67 -58.96 19.66
N THR A 110 24.13 -60.20 19.64
CA THR A 110 24.73 -60.88 20.79
C THR A 110 26.26 -60.86 20.77
N ASP A 111 26.87 -60.40 19.66
CA ASP A 111 28.33 -60.32 19.50
C ASP A 111 28.88 -58.96 19.99
N ARG A 112 30.05 -59.00 20.64
CA ARG A 112 30.70 -57.85 21.31
C ARG A 112 31.58 -57.00 20.37
N LYS A 113 31.54 -57.24 19.05
CA LYS A 113 32.36 -56.52 18.05
C LYS A 113 31.57 -55.89 16.90
N GLU A 114 30.25 -55.83 16.98
CA GLU A 114 29.42 -55.29 15.91
C GLU A 114 29.16 -53.78 16.08
N ILE A 115 29.42 -52.99 15.04
CA ILE A 115 29.03 -51.58 14.97
C ILE A 115 27.66 -51.54 14.30
N GLN A 116 26.61 -51.37 15.10
CA GLN A 116 25.26 -51.12 14.60
C GLN A 116 25.04 -49.61 14.50
N SER A 117 24.90 -49.08 13.28
CA SER A 117 24.61 -47.66 13.04
C SER A 117 23.28 -47.50 12.32
N VAL A 118 22.34 -46.83 12.96
CA VAL A 118 21.10 -46.38 12.33
C VAL A 118 21.31 -44.93 11.90
N ARG A 119 21.17 -44.64 10.60
CA ARG A 119 21.25 -43.28 10.06
C ARG A 119 19.97 -42.95 9.33
N LEU A 120 19.18 -42.03 9.89
CA LEU A 120 18.07 -41.41 9.19
C LEU A 120 18.60 -40.18 8.45
N THR A 121 18.22 -40.01 7.18
CA THR A 121 18.46 -38.78 6.43
C THR A 121 17.14 -38.31 5.85
N THR A 122 16.53 -37.31 6.49
CA THR A 122 15.47 -36.51 5.89
C THR A 122 16.10 -35.32 5.17
N PRO A 123 15.58 -34.88 4.01
CA PRO A 123 15.97 -33.60 3.43
C PRO A 123 15.64 -32.49 4.44
N VAL A 124 16.67 -31.79 4.89
CA VAL A 124 16.53 -30.66 5.81
C VAL A 124 16.21 -29.43 4.96
N VAL A 125 15.01 -28.86 5.15
CA VAL A 125 14.56 -27.62 4.48
C VAL A 125 14.60 -26.46 5.47
N ASN A 126 14.77 -25.24 4.98
CA ASN A 126 14.75 -24.06 5.85
C ASN A 126 13.32 -23.78 6.30
N GLU A 127 13.16 -23.36 7.56
CA GLU A 127 11.89 -22.86 8.06
C GLU A 127 11.71 -21.39 7.66
N ILE A 128 10.50 -21.01 7.26
CA ILE A 128 10.15 -19.64 6.84
C ILE A 128 8.96 -19.15 7.66
N GLN A 129 9.14 -18.05 8.37
CA GLN A 129 8.06 -17.35 9.09
C GLN A 129 7.83 -15.96 8.51
N THR A 130 6.58 -15.50 8.42
CA THR A 130 6.21 -14.26 7.73
C THR A 130 5.56 -13.28 8.68
N VAL A 131 6.33 -12.30 9.13
CA VAL A 131 5.82 -11.25 10.01
C VAL A 131 5.15 -10.17 9.18
N ARG A 132 3.86 -9.91 9.41
CA ARG A 132 3.11 -8.84 8.71
C ARG A 132 2.54 -7.84 9.70
N LEU A 133 2.90 -6.57 9.54
CA LEU A 133 2.32 -5.45 10.28
C LEU A 133 1.36 -4.68 9.37
N TYR A 134 0.07 -4.58 9.72
CA TYR A 134 -0.94 -4.01 8.84
C TYR A 134 -2.14 -3.42 9.59
N HIS A 135 -2.81 -2.46 8.95
CA HIS A 135 -4.10 -1.94 9.40
C HIS A 135 -5.24 -2.59 8.61
N PRO A 136 -6.33 -3.06 9.27
CA PRO A 136 -7.40 -3.79 8.59
C PRO A 136 -8.25 -2.92 7.66
N SER A 137 -8.28 -1.59 7.91
CA SER A 137 -9.11 -0.64 7.17
C SER A 137 -8.29 0.58 6.72
N PRO A 138 -7.43 0.46 5.69
CA PRO A 138 -6.59 1.58 5.27
C PRO A 138 -7.35 2.64 4.49
N VAL A 139 -6.98 3.89 4.75
CA VAL A 139 -7.50 5.12 4.15
C VAL A 139 -6.37 5.84 3.43
N ALA A 140 -6.67 6.36 2.23
CA ALA A 140 -5.73 7.18 1.47
C ALA A 140 -5.66 8.59 2.07
N ALA A 141 -4.48 9.21 2.03
CA ALA A 141 -4.35 10.61 2.40
C ALA A 141 -5.14 11.50 1.43
N VAL A 142 -5.74 12.57 1.95
CA VAL A 142 -6.44 13.60 1.19
C VAL A 142 -5.94 14.96 1.63
N GLN A 143 -5.60 15.79 0.66
CA GLN A 143 -5.24 17.19 0.88
C GLN A 143 -6.21 18.09 0.12
N ARG A 144 -6.58 19.22 0.70
CA ARG A 144 -7.43 20.22 0.09
C ARG A 144 -6.60 21.35 -0.47
N VAL A 145 -6.85 21.69 -1.73
CA VAL A 145 -6.35 22.88 -2.39
C VAL A 145 -7.48 23.90 -2.42
N ILE A 146 -7.25 25.07 -1.83
CA ILE A 146 -8.18 26.21 -1.85
C ILE A 146 -7.51 27.32 -2.65
N VAL A 147 -8.23 27.81 -3.65
CA VAL A 147 -7.85 29.00 -4.40
C VAL A 147 -8.83 30.10 -4.02
N SER A 148 -8.30 31.23 -3.56
CA SER A 148 -9.10 32.38 -3.16
C SER A 148 -8.69 33.61 -3.96
N ASP A 149 -9.68 34.34 -4.45
CA ASP A 149 -9.47 35.73 -4.84
C ASP A 149 -9.22 36.58 -3.59
N VAL A 150 -8.15 37.35 -3.62
CA VAL A 150 -7.80 38.28 -2.53
C VAL A 150 -8.39 39.68 -2.77
N ALA A 151 -9.22 39.84 -3.80
CA ALA A 151 -9.92 41.07 -4.13
C ALA A 151 -9.02 42.29 -4.36
N ARG A 152 -7.75 42.03 -4.74
CA ARG A 152 -6.74 43.09 -4.93
C ARG A 152 -7.11 44.02 -6.08
N THR A 153 -7.97 43.57 -6.99
CA THR A 153 -8.65 44.45 -7.92
C THR A 153 -10.12 44.13 -8.01
N GLN A 154 -10.92 45.18 -7.95
CA GLN A 154 -12.38 45.10 -7.96
C GLN A 154 -12.88 46.07 -9.04
N VAL A 155 -13.82 45.62 -9.85
CA VAL A 155 -14.43 46.38 -10.93
C VAL A 155 -15.83 46.79 -10.49
N VAL A 156 -16.01 48.09 -10.30
CA VAL A 156 -17.35 48.67 -10.15
C VAL A 156 -17.85 48.96 -11.56
N SER A 157 -19.07 48.55 -11.91
CA SER A 157 -19.66 48.87 -13.20
C SER A 157 -21.09 49.37 -13.07
N THR A 158 -21.46 50.33 -13.91
CA THR A 158 -22.85 50.72 -14.17
C THR A 158 -23.30 50.04 -15.46
N SER A 159 -24.52 49.54 -15.47
CA SER A 159 -25.14 48.86 -16.60
C SER A 159 -26.57 49.33 -16.81
N VAL A 160 -27.12 49.17 -18.02
CA VAL A 160 -28.52 49.50 -18.31
C VAL A 160 -29.18 48.43 -19.18
N THR A 161 -30.42 48.09 -18.84
CA THR A 161 -31.29 47.25 -19.66
C THR A 161 -32.32 48.11 -20.37
N GLY A 162 -32.40 47.99 -21.70
CA GLY A 162 -33.47 48.58 -22.50
C GLY A 162 -33.44 50.11 -22.63
N GLY A 163 -32.29 50.77 -22.57
CA GLY A 163 -32.24 52.23 -22.70
C GLY A 163 -30.81 52.78 -22.68
N THR A 164 -30.68 54.02 -22.26
CA THR A 164 -29.39 54.72 -22.06
C THR A 164 -29.37 55.33 -20.66
N LEU A 165 -28.27 55.17 -19.93
CA LEU A 165 -28.04 55.87 -18.67
C LEU A 165 -27.81 57.36 -18.96
N ASP A 166 -28.62 58.22 -18.36
CA ASP A 166 -28.55 59.67 -18.55
C ASP A 166 -28.48 60.46 -17.23
N GLY A 167 -28.54 59.79 -16.08
CA GLY A 167 -28.47 60.43 -14.78
C GLY A 167 -28.34 59.48 -13.59
N GLY A 168 -28.49 60.03 -12.39
CA GLY A 168 -28.53 59.27 -11.14
C GLY A 168 -27.18 59.14 -10.41
N PHE A 169 -27.27 58.54 -9.21
CA PHE A 169 -26.17 58.38 -8.28
C PHE A 169 -26.25 57.05 -7.56
N PHE A 170 -25.10 56.42 -7.34
CA PHE A 170 -24.99 55.21 -6.53
C PHE A 170 -24.10 55.44 -5.31
N ARG A 171 -24.09 54.47 -4.39
CA ARG A 171 -23.22 54.46 -3.22
C ARG A 171 -22.52 53.12 -3.07
N LEU A 172 -21.31 53.17 -2.56
CA LEU A 172 -20.46 52.01 -2.31
C LEU A 172 -20.15 51.95 -0.81
N SER A 173 -19.98 50.75 -0.27
CA SER A 173 -19.53 50.53 1.11
C SER A 173 -18.38 49.53 1.14
N TRP A 174 -17.48 49.68 2.11
CA TRP A 174 -16.36 48.77 2.35
C TRP A 174 -16.53 48.10 3.71
N ALA A 175 -17.28 47.00 3.77
CA ALA A 175 -17.60 46.30 5.01
C ALA A 175 -17.90 47.28 6.18
N ASP A 176 -17.17 47.18 7.29
CA ASP A 176 -17.34 47.99 8.51
C ASP A 176 -16.77 49.42 8.43
N ASN A 177 -16.11 49.81 7.33
CA ASN A 177 -15.38 51.08 7.24
C ASN A 177 -16.25 52.28 6.82
N GLY A 178 -17.52 52.04 6.50
CA GLY A 178 -18.50 53.10 6.17
C GLY A 178 -18.96 53.10 4.71
N VAL A 179 -19.78 54.11 4.38
CA VAL A 179 -20.49 54.23 3.10
C VAL A 179 -20.05 55.50 2.38
N SER A 180 -19.72 55.40 1.09
CA SER A 180 -19.30 56.51 0.24
C SER A 180 -20.31 57.65 0.25
N VAL A 181 -19.85 58.86 -0.10
CA VAL A 181 -20.80 59.88 -0.58
C VAL A 181 -21.37 59.45 -1.93
N CYS A 182 -22.31 60.22 -2.45
CA CYS A 182 -23.00 59.92 -3.69
C CYS A 182 -22.05 59.95 -4.89
N VAL A 183 -22.03 58.85 -5.62
CA VAL A 183 -21.18 58.64 -6.79
C VAL A 183 -22.01 58.88 -8.04
N PRO A 184 -21.68 59.88 -8.87
CA PRO A 184 -22.37 60.08 -10.15
C PRO A 184 -22.22 58.86 -11.05
N PHE A 185 -23.28 58.50 -11.80
CA PHE A 185 -23.25 57.37 -12.75
C PHE A 185 -22.12 57.44 -13.79
N ASN A 186 -21.62 58.65 -14.06
CA ASN A 186 -20.58 58.93 -15.05
C ASN A 186 -19.25 59.42 -14.42
N ALA A 187 -19.06 59.23 -13.11
CA ALA A 187 -17.90 59.69 -12.37
C ALA A 187 -16.58 59.39 -13.09
N ASP A 188 -15.64 60.34 -13.05
CA ASP A 188 -14.29 60.10 -13.56
C ASP A 188 -13.43 59.32 -12.54
N ALA A 189 -12.25 58.87 -12.98
CA ALA A 189 -11.35 58.09 -12.13
C ALA A 189 -10.87 58.88 -10.90
N ALA A 190 -10.71 60.21 -11.01
CA ALA A 190 -10.28 61.05 -9.91
C ALA A 190 -11.39 61.21 -8.86
N THR A 191 -12.63 61.33 -9.29
CA THR A 191 -13.81 61.33 -8.43
C THR A 191 -13.93 59.99 -7.72
N MET A 192 -13.90 58.87 -8.45
CA MET A 192 -13.92 57.54 -7.85
C MET A 192 -12.78 57.29 -6.87
N ARG A 193 -11.57 57.81 -7.16
CA ARG A 193 -10.44 57.80 -6.21
C ARG A 193 -10.70 58.66 -4.98
N GLY A 194 -11.13 59.91 -5.14
CA GLY A 194 -11.38 60.81 -4.01
C GLY A 194 -12.50 60.32 -3.09
N LEU A 195 -13.45 59.58 -3.65
CA LEU A 195 -14.49 58.86 -2.92
C LEU A 195 -13.91 57.70 -2.11
N THR A 196 -12.92 57.00 -2.65
CA THR A 196 -12.22 55.93 -1.94
C THR A 196 -11.28 56.47 -0.86
N ASP A 197 -10.55 57.58 -1.10
CA ASP A 197 -9.56 58.18 -0.20
C ASP A 197 -10.10 58.49 1.22
N ASN A 198 -11.40 58.78 1.36
CA ASN A 198 -12.06 59.01 2.67
C ASN A 198 -12.27 57.74 3.51
N PHE A 199 -12.09 56.55 2.93
CA PHE A 199 -12.37 55.25 3.56
C PHE A 199 -11.12 54.37 3.72
N VAL A 200 -9.96 54.76 3.16
CA VAL A 200 -8.75 53.91 3.12
C VAL A 200 -7.81 54.17 4.29
N GLY A 201 -7.94 53.34 5.32
CA GLY A 201 -6.80 52.97 6.17
C GLY A 201 -5.89 51.91 5.54
N ALA A 202 -6.23 51.34 4.37
CA ALA A 202 -5.59 50.15 3.80
C ALA A 202 -5.21 50.30 2.30
N GLY A 203 -4.09 51.00 2.05
CA GLY A 203 -3.29 50.93 0.82
C GLY A 203 -4.00 50.76 -0.53
N LEU A 204 -4.84 51.69 -0.96
CA LEU A 204 -5.29 51.78 -2.36
C LEU A 204 -4.13 52.27 -3.25
N THR A 205 -3.91 51.63 -4.40
CA THR A 205 -2.88 52.06 -5.37
C THR A 205 -3.47 52.86 -6.51
N SER A 206 -4.49 52.32 -7.19
CA SER A 206 -5.01 52.92 -8.42
C SER A 206 -6.53 52.81 -8.58
N VAL A 207 -7.12 53.81 -9.22
CA VAL A 207 -8.47 53.73 -9.78
C VAL A 207 -8.37 54.16 -11.24
N THR A 208 -8.83 53.32 -12.17
CA THR A 208 -8.90 53.63 -13.59
C THR A 208 -10.35 53.54 -14.05
N ALA A 209 -10.81 54.49 -14.85
CA ALA A 209 -12.15 54.49 -15.42
C ALA A 209 -12.09 53.96 -16.86
N GLY A 210 -12.96 53.00 -17.17
CA GLY A 210 -13.24 52.58 -18.54
C GLY A 210 -13.84 53.70 -19.38
N ALA A 211 -13.79 53.51 -20.70
CA ALA A 211 -14.53 54.35 -21.63
C ALA A 211 -16.04 54.17 -21.37
N ALA A 212 -16.81 55.26 -21.47
CA ALA A 212 -18.26 55.17 -21.44
C ALA A 212 -18.74 54.40 -22.68
N ALA A 213 -19.60 53.42 -22.48
CA ALA A 213 -20.28 52.71 -23.55
C ALA A 213 -21.33 53.62 -24.20
N ALA A 214 -21.82 53.21 -25.38
CA ALA A 214 -22.78 54.00 -26.16
C ALA A 214 -24.13 54.20 -25.44
N ASP A 215 -24.45 53.32 -24.50
CA ASP A 215 -25.62 53.35 -23.62
C ASP A 215 -25.37 54.10 -22.30
N GLY A 216 -24.22 54.76 -22.13
CA GLY A 216 -23.86 55.50 -20.91
C GLY A 216 -23.30 54.63 -19.78
N SER A 217 -23.27 53.30 -19.94
CA SER A 217 -22.65 52.36 -19.00
C SER A 217 -21.15 52.61 -18.86
N ARG A 218 -20.59 52.38 -17.67
CA ARG A 218 -19.17 52.65 -17.38
C ARG A 218 -18.62 51.70 -16.33
N SER A 219 -17.33 51.40 -16.40
CA SER A 219 -16.63 50.62 -15.38
C SER A 219 -15.47 51.38 -14.74
N TRP A 220 -15.13 51.02 -13.50
CA TRP A 220 -13.97 51.51 -12.78
C TRP A 220 -13.22 50.35 -12.15
N THR A 221 -11.95 50.22 -12.48
CA THR A 221 -11.05 49.22 -11.91
C THR A 221 -10.34 49.84 -10.71
N VAL A 222 -10.59 49.31 -9.52
CA VAL A 222 -10.02 49.74 -8.24
C VAL A 222 -8.96 48.73 -7.82
N THR A 223 -7.71 49.15 -7.68
CA THR A 223 -6.56 48.29 -7.37
C THR A 223 -5.93 48.66 -6.03
N PHE A 224 -5.82 47.68 -5.13
CA PHE A 224 -5.15 47.77 -3.84
C PHE A 224 -3.64 47.48 -3.96
N ALA A 225 -2.86 48.06 -3.06
CA ALA A 225 -1.41 47.95 -3.00
C ALA A 225 -0.98 46.55 -2.57
N ALA A 226 0.08 46.05 -3.21
CA ALA A 226 0.71 44.80 -2.82
C ALA A 226 1.26 44.81 -1.38
N SER A 227 1.48 45.99 -0.79
CA SER A 227 1.90 46.14 0.61
C SER A 227 0.78 45.87 1.62
N VAL A 228 -0.49 45.78 1.19
CA VAL A 228 -1.61 45.40 2.04
C VAL A 228 -1.71 43.88 2.05
N ALA A 229 -1.78 43.28 3.25
CA ALA A 229 -1.97 41.84 3.36
C ALA A 229 -3.32 41.46 2.71
N ALA A 230 -3.36 40.35 1.98
CA ALA A 230 -4.56 39.85 1.32
C ALA A 230 -5.77 39.78 2.27
N SER A 231 -5.56 39.33 3.51
CA SER A 231 -6.57 39.27 4.57
C SER A 231 -7.12 40.61 5.02
N GLN A 232 -6.50 41.73 4.63
CA GLN A 232 -6.92 43.09 4.96
C GLN A 232 -7.62 43.81 3.81
N VAL A 233 -7.64 43.24 2.61
CA VAL A 233 -8.37 43.81 1.47
C VAL A 233 -9.87 43.53 1.66
N GLN A 234 -10.67 44.59 1.74
CA GLN A 234 -12.10 44.49 1.99
C GLN A 234 -12.91 44.59 0.68
N PRO A 235 -14.02 43.85 0.52
CA PRO A 235 -14.92 43.98 -0.62
C PRO A 235 -15.55 45.38 -0.69
N ILE A 236 -15.60 45.91 -1.91
CA ILE A 236 -16.50 46.99 -2.31
C ILE A 236 -17.87 46.35 -2.48
N ILE A 237 -18.88 46.91 -1.85
CA ILE A 237 -20.26 46.44 -1.92
C ILE A 237 -21.13 47.61 -2.39
N VAL A 238 -22.10 47.35 -3.27
CA VAL A 238 -23.11 48.34 -3.62
C VAL A 238 -24.00 48.58 -2.40
N ASN A 239 -24.02 49.81 -1.88
CA ASN A 239 -24.84 50.14 -0.73
C ASN A 239 -26.23 50.57 -1.19
N THR A 240 -27.23 49.74 -0.89
CA THR A 240 -28.65 49.99 -1.19
C THR A 240 -29.47 50.35 0.04
N THR A 241 -28.86 50.40 1.24
CA THR A 241 -29.59 50.67 2.49
C THR A 241 -30.22 52.07 2.48
N ASP A 242 -29.56 53.03 1.85
CA ASP A 242 -30.03 54.41 1.70
C ASP A 242 -30.51 54.72 0.26
N CYS A 243 -30.54 53.71 -0.61
CA CYS A 243 -31.02 53.83 -1.98
C CYS A 243 -31.94 52.64 -2.34
N ASP A 244 -33.26 52.87 -2.36
CA ASP A 244 -34.25 51.83 -2.66
C ASP A 244 -34.65 51.82 -4.14
N GLY A 245 -35.56 50.91 -4.52
CA GLY A 245 -36.11 50.82 -5.88
C GLY A 245 -36.89 52.07 -6.34
N SER A 246 -36.98 53.11 -5.51
CA SER A 246 -37.53 54.43 -5.82
C SER A 246 -36.49 55.56 -5.74
N GLY A 247 -35.20 55.27 -5.54
CA GLY A 247 -34.10 56.21 -5.71
C GLY A 247 -33.06 56.21 -4.62
N CYS A 248 -32.15 57.19 -4.66
CA CYS A 248 -31.22 57.44 -3.57
C CYS A 248 -31.49 58.79 -2.88
N PRO A 249 -32.43 58.86 -1.91
CA PRO A 249 -32.79 60.10 -1.23
C PRO A 249 -31.61 60.75 -0.48
N ALA A 250 -30.68 59.94 0.01
CA ALA A 250 -29.44 60.42 0.64
C ALA A 250 -28.57 61.26 -0.33
N CYS A 251 -28.80 61.14 -1.64
CA CYS A 251 -28.15 61.90 -2.70
C CYS A 251 -28.95 63.11 -3.18
N GLY A 252 -30.01 63.49 -2.47
CA GLY A 252 -30.84 64.65 -2.80
C GLY A 252 -31.77 64.44 -4.00
N GLY A 253 -31.91 63.20 -4.48
CA GLY A 253 -32.87 62.83 -5.51
C GLY A 253 -34.29 62.73 -4.93
N GLY A 254 -35.27 63.29 -5.64
CA GLY A 254 -36.68 62.89 -5.45
C GLY A 254 -36.89 61.44 -5.88
N ALA A 255 -38.10 60.91 -5.70
CA ALA A 255 -38.45 59.55 -6.09
C ALA A 255 -38.17 59.29 -7.60
N GLY A 256 -37.10 58.55 -7.92
CA GLY A 256 -36.62 58.15 -9.24
C GLY A 256 -35.44 57.17 -9.09
N PRO A 257 -35.26 56.17 -9.98
CA PRO A 257 -34.41 54.99 -9.73
C PRO A 257 -32.93 55.31 -9.45
N PHE A 258 -32.28 54.40 -8.71
CA PHE A 258 -30.87 54.37 -8.33
C PHE A 258 -29.90 54.86 -9.42
N LEU A 259 -30.15 54.47 -10.67
CA LEU A 259 -29.57 55.06 -11.87
C LEU A 259 -30.71 55.47 -12.79
N GLU A 260 -30.64 56.67 -13.35
CA GLU A 260 -31.66 57.18 -14.25
C GLU A 260 -31.33 56.76 -15.69
N CYS A 261 -32.37 56.38 -16.42
CA CYS A 261 -32.25 55.98 -17.80
C CYS A 261 -33.43 56.49 -18.62
N SER A 262 -33.22 56.64 -19.92
CA SER A 262 -34.26 56.98 -20.89
C SER A 262 -34.16 56.15 -22.16
N GLY A 263 -35.12 56.34 -23.08
CA GLY A 263 -35.13 55.71 -24.40
C GLY A 263 -36.04 54.49 -24.55
N SER A 264 -36.57 53.91 -23.47
CA SER A 264 -37.63 52.89 -23.54
C SER A 264 -38.49 52.85 -22.27
N PRO A 265 -39.80 52.54 -22.38
CA PRO A 265 -40.60 52.15 -21.23
C PRO A 265 -40.00 50.91 -20.54
N GLY A 266 -39.70 51.03 -19.24
CA GLY A 266 -39.12 49.93 -18.45
C GLY A 266 -37.61 49.81 -18.52
N CYS A 267 -36.90 50.88 -18.89
CA CYS A 267 -35.45 50.91 -18.73
C CYS A 267 -35.06 50.77 -17.24
N VAL A 268 -33.97 50.07 -16.96
CA VAL A 268 -33.46 49.86 -15.61
C VAL A 268 -31.95 50.00 -15.63
N GLY A 269 -31.41 50.90 -14.80
CA GLY A 269 -29.98 50.98 -14.54
C GLY A 269 -29.59 50.18 -13.29
N SER A 270 -28.43 49.53 -13.34
CA SER A 270 -27.84 48.73 -12.25
C SER A 270 -26.40 49.11 -12.00
N VAL A 271 -25.94 48.87 -10.76
CA VAL A 271 -24.51 48.90 -10.41
C VAL A 271 -24.13 47.54 -9.89
N ASP A 272 -23.02 47.02 -10.39
CA ASP A 272 -22.46 45.74 -10.03
C ASP A 272 -21.01 45.95 -9.57
N VAL A 273 -20.56 45.13 -8.62
CA VAL A 273 -19.16 45.05 -8.23
C VAL A 273 -18.71 43.62 -8.45
N ASP A 274 -17.76 43.46 -9.36
CA ASP A 274 -17.14 42.19 -9.67
C ASP A 274 -15.68 42.19 -9.22
N ALA A 275 -15.19 41.07 -8.72
CA ALA A 275 -13.75 40.86 -8.60
C ALA A 275 -13.16 40.64 -10.01
N VAL A 276 -11.92 41.07 -10.26
CA VAL A 276 -11.25 40.75 -11.54
C VAL A 276 -11.12 39.24 -11.65
N SER A 277 -11.44 38.69 -12.82
CA SER A 277 -11.32 37.26 -13.08
C SER A 277 -9.98 36.71 -12.60
N LEU A 278 -10.06 35.72 -11.70
CA LEU A 278 -8.90 34.90 -11.35
C LEU A 278 -8.25 34.40 -12.64
N GLY A 279 -6.95 34.67 -12.76
CA GLY A 279 -6.14 34.31 -13.91
C GLY A 279 -4.74 33.93 -13.49
N GLY A 280 -3.92 33.55 -14.48
CA GLY A 280 -2.54 33.15 -14.25
C GLY A 280 -2.38 31.66 -13.93
N THR A 281 -1.16 31.29 -13.55
CA THR A 281 -0.79 29.90 -13.27
C THR A 281 0.03 29.72 -12.01
N PHE A 282 -0.15 28.61 -11.30
CA PHE A 282 0.73 28.19 -10.21
C PHE A 282 1.23 26.76 -10.43
N THR A 283 2.26 26.31 -9.71
CA THR A 283 2.58 24.88 -9.65
C THR A 283 2.51 24.36 -8.23
N LEU A 284 2.28 23.06 -8.11
CA LEU A 284 2.35 22.33 -6.85
C LEU A 284 3.59 21.45 -6.88
N SER A 285 4.30 21.39 -5.76
CA SER A 285 5.39 20.46 -5.54
C SER A 285 5.05 19.48 -4.42
N LEU A 286 5.33 18.20 -4.66
CA LEU A 286 5.24 17.12 -3.70
C LEU A 286 6.63 16.53 -3.48
N ASP A 287 7.16 16.66 -2.27
CA ASP A 287 8.44 16.05 -1.87
C ASP A 287 8.19 14.75 -1.11
N VAL A 288 8.51 13.62 -1.74
CA VAL A 288 8.43 12.27 -1.15
C VAL A 288 9.81 11.63 -1.01
N SER A 289 10.89 12.42 -1.06
CA SER A 289 12.27 11.91 -1.05
C SER A 289 12.61 11.13 0.23
N ALA A 290 12.01 11.51 1.35
CA ALA A 290 12.19 10.86 2.66
C ALA A 290 10.95 10.06 3.10
N HIS A 291 9.94 9.92 2.24
CA HIS A 291 8.68 9.27 2.61
C HIS A 291 8.86 7.74 2.69
N PRO A 292 8.62 7.09 3.85
CA PRO A 292 8.92 5.67 4.04
C PRO A 292 8.00 4.72 3.27
N MET A 293 6.87 5.22 2.74
CA MET A 293 5.82 4.42 2.11
C MET A 293 5.68 4.67 0.60
N VAL A 294 6.76 5.13 -0.05
CA VAL A 294 6.85 5.28 -1.51
C VAL A 294 7.05 3.91 -2.16
N THR A 295 6.21 3.61 -3.15
CA THR A 295 6.31 2.36 -3.95
C THR A 295 6.97 2.58 -5.32
N GLY A 296 7.01 3.82 -5.80
CA GLY A 296 7.72 4.23 -7.02
C GLY A 296 9.12 4.79 -6.72
N THR A 297 9.48 5.86 -7.41
CA THR A 297 10.77 6.54 -7.25
C THR A 297 10.66 7.65 -6.20
N PRO A 298 11.46 7.65 -5.12
CA PRO A 298 11.52 8.78 -4.19
C PRO A 298 12.10 10.01 -4.88
N GLY A 299 11.55 11.19 -4.60
CA GLY A 299 12.03 12.45 -5.16
C GLY A 299 11.09 13.61 -4.92
N VAL A 300 11.42 14.75 -5.54
CA VAL A 300 10.59 15.94 -5.56
C VAL A 300 9.93 16.06 -6.93
N TYR A 301 8.61 16.10 -6.94
CA TYR A 301 7.81 16.22 -8.16
C TYR A 301 7.13 17.56 -8.20
N THR A 302 7.27 18.30 -9.29
CA THR A 302 6.60 19.59 -9.49
C THR A 302 5.70 19.49 -10.71
N THR A 303 4.46 19.95 -10.57
CA THR A 303 3.52 19.98 -11.69
C THR A 303 3.98 20.96 -12.77
N ALA A 304 3.55 20.76 -14.01
CA ALA A 304 3.53 21.87 -14.97
C ALA A 304 2.56 22.97 -14.47
N PRO A 305 2.64 24.20 -15.00
CA PRO A 305 1.74 25.29 -14.62
C PRO A 305 0.27 24.89 -14.71
N ILE A 306 -0.43 25.02 -13.59
CA ILE A 306 -1.87 24.80 -13.41
C ILE A 306 -2.54 26.15 -13.65
N SER A 307 -3.46 26.20 -14.61
CA SER A 307 -4.10 27.42 -15.07
C SER A 307 -5.48 27.55 -14.46
N PHE A 308 -5.75 28.70 -13.83
CA PHE A 308 -7.11 29.06 -13.45
C PHE A 308 -7.77 29.77 -14.63
N ALA A 309 -8.71 29.11 -15.28
CA ALA A 309 -9.57 29.72 -16.28
C ALA A 309 -10.96 29.92 -15.67
N SER A 310 -11.44 31.16 -15.63
CA SER A 310 -12.80 31.51 -15.20
C SER A 310 -13.91 30.82 -16.02
N SER A 311 -13.57 30.17 -17.13
CA SER A 311 -14.47 29.47 -18.05
C SER A 311 -14.75 27.99 -17.70
N GLY A 312 -14.33 27.50 -16.52
CA GLY A 312 -14.94 26.30 -15.92
C GLY A 312 -14.32 24.93 -16.22
N ASP A 313 -13.00 24.82 -16.39
CA ASP A 313 -12.35 23.48 -16.40
C ASP A 313 -11.05 23.38 -15.60
N PHE A 314 -10.96 24.10 -14.47
CA PHE A 314 -9.83 23.98 -13.56
C PHE A 314 -9.68 22.56 -13.00
N THR A 315 -10.80 21.87 -12.73
CA THR A 315 -10.78 20.50 -12.20
C THR A 315 -10.02 19.56 -13.13
N THR A 316 -10.26 19.64 -14.45
CA THR A 316 -9.56 18.79 -15.43
C THR A 316 -8.10 19.20 -15.58
N ASP A 317 -7.79 20.51 -15.58
CA ASP A 317 -6.39 20.94 -15.65
C ASP A 317 -5.61 20.50 -14.40
N LEU A 318 -6.13 20.76 -13.19
CA LEU A 318 -5.53 20.29 -11.94
C LEU A 318 -5.34 18.77 -11.96
N ALA A 319 -6.37 18.01 -12.34
CA ALA A 319 -6.29 16.54 -12.46
C ALA A 319 -5.18 16.09 -13.44
N ALA A 320 -5.07 16.74 -14.59
CA ALA A 320 -4.05 16.42 -15.59
C ALA A 320 -2.64 16.78 -15.10
N LYS A 321 -2.48 17.85 -14.31
CA LYS A 321 -1.18 18.35 -13.84
C LYS A 321 -0.65 17.58 -12.63
N VAL A 322 -1.51 17.10 -11.73
CA VAL A 322 -1.08 16.26 -10.60
C VAL A 322 -0.58 14.88 -11.02
N ALA A 323 -0.82 14.45 -12.27
CA ALA A 323 -0.19 13.26 -12.86
C ALA A 323 1.35 13.35 -12.91
N ALA A 324 1.94 14.55 -12.72
CA ALA A 324 3.37 14.70 -12.50
C ALA A 324 3.89 13.92 -11.27
N PHE A 325 3.00 13.52 -10.35
CA PHE A 325 3.31 12.72 -9.18
C PHE A 325 3.32 11.20 -9.47
N ASP A 326 2.89 10.76 -10.66
CA ASP A 326 2.79 9.34 -11.01
C ASP A 326 4.08 8.52 -10.85
N PRO A 327 5.29 9.06 -11.06
CA PRO A 327 6.50 8.29 -10.82
C PRO A 327 6.73 7.92 -9.34
N ALA A 328 6.00 8.52 -8.40
CA ALA A 328 6.13 8.25 -6.97
C ALA A 328 5.43 6.95 -6.52
N CYS A 329 4.58 6.34 -7.35
CA CYS A 329 3.93 5.06 -7.03
C CYS A 329 4.07 4.04 -8.16
N SER A 330 3.96 2.76 -7.81
CA SER A 330 4.06 1.66 -8.77
C SER A 330 2.77 1.45 -9.59
N ALA A 331 1.64 1.96 -9.11
CA ALA A 331 0.31 1.80 -9.72
C ALA A 331 -0.39 3.17 -9.86
N PRO A 332 -0.15 3.91 -10.96
CA PRO A 332 -0.80 5.19 -11.21
C PRO A 332 -2.33 5.02 -11.44
N PRO A 333 -3.15 6.06 -11.18
CA PRO A 333 -2.73 7.41 -10.80
C PRO A 333 -2.33 7.51 -9.32
N CYS A 334 -1.23 8.20 -9.02
CA CYS A 334 -0.82 8.39 -7.62
C CYS A 334 -1.67 9.42 -6.88
N ALA A 335 -2.25 10.36 -7.62
CA ALA A 335 -3.13 11.39 -7.12
C ALA A 335 -4.38 11.51 -8.02
N SER A 336 -5.53 11.78 -7.42
CA SER A 336 -6.77 12.08 -8.11
C SER A 336 -7.43 13.31 -7.52
N VAL A 337 -8.19 14.03 -8.33
CA VAL A 337 -8.78 15.32 -7.96
C VAL A 337 -10.29 15.21 -7.99
N THR A 338 -10.93 15.66 -6.92
CA THR A 338 -12.39 15.76 -6.83
C THR A 338 -12.75 17.19 -6.41
N PRO A 339 -13.65 17.87 -7.14
CA PRO A 339 -14.10 19.19 -6.72
C PRO A 339 -14.87 19.08 -5.41
N VAL A 340 -14.58 20.00 -4.48
CA VAL A 340 -15.34 20.15 -3.24
C VAL A 340 -16.30 21.30 -3.49
N TRP A 341 -17.58 20.97 -3.65
CA TRP A 341 -18.57 21.97 -3.99
C TRP A 341 -18.73 22.98 -2.84
N MET A 342 -18.51 24.26 -3.12
CA MET A 342 -19.01 25.35 -2.29
C MET A 342 -20.32 25.85 -2.90
N PRO A 343 -21.38 26.07 -2.11
CA PRO A 343 -22.65 26.56 -2.63
C PRO A 343 -22.52 27.96 -3.23
N GLY A 344 -22.49 28.00 -4.55
CA GLY A 344 -22.94 29.14 -5.35
C GLY A 344 -24.39 28.93 -5.81
N ASP A 345 -25.28 28.49 -4.92
CA ASP A 345 -26.71 28.32 -5.24
C ASP A 345 -27.50 29.63 -5.18
N GLY A 346 -26.88 30.77 -5.49
CA GLY A 346 -27.60 32.04 -5.61
C GLY A 346 -28.36 32.48 -4.36
N THR A 347 -28.11 31.88 -3.18
CA THR A 347 -28.74 32.28 -1.91
C THR A 347 -27.81 33.05 -0.98
N ASN A 348 -26.50 33.03 -1.23
CA ASN A 348 -25.54 33.88 -0.52
C ASN A 348 -25.61 35.32 -1.04
N SER A 349 -26.61 36.03 -0.54
CA SER A 349 -26.71 37.47 -0.61
C SER A 349 -25.67 38.09 0.34
N GLY A 350 -24.49 38.38 -0.20
CA GLY A 350 -23.54 39.33 0.39
C GLY A 350 -22.28 38.71 1.01
N THR A 351 -21.15 39.36 0.68
CA THR A 351 -19.83 39.42 1.35
C THR A 351 -18.68 38.48 0.98
N ASP A 352 -18.89 37.38 0.25
CA ASP A 352 -17.81 36.38 0.14
C ASP A 352 -17.24 36.35 -1.28
N PHE A 353 -15.98 36.78 -1.44
CA PHE A 353 -15.23 36.50 -2.67
C PHE A 353 -15.20 34.99 -2.92
N GLU A 354 -15.45 34.59 -4.16
CA GLU A 354 -15.48 33.20 -4.59
C GLU A 354 -14.16 32.52 -4.18
N SER A 355 -14.26 31.55 -3.28
CA SER A 355 -13.18 30.60 -3.06
C SER A 355 -13.58 29.30 -3.71
N TRP A 356 -12.61 28.60 -4.28
CA TRP A 356 -12.82 27.31 -4.90
C TRP A 356 -11.95 26.28 -4.22
N ALA A 357 -12.51 25.11 -3.94
CA ALA A 357 -11.80 24.03 -3.25
C ALA A 357 -11.86 22.72 -4.04
N TRP A 358 -10.75 22.00 -3.99
CA TRP A 358 -10.61 20.66 -4.54
C TRP A 358 -9.90 19.77 -3.54
N ASP A 359 -10.39 18.54 -3.41
CA ASP A 359 -9.72 17.49 -2.65
C ASP A 359 -8.83 16.71 -3.63
N VAL A 360 -7.55 16.64 -3.32
CA VAL A 360 -6.54 15.81 -3.96
C VAL A 360 -6.34 14.58 -3.09
N SER A 361 -6.86 13.45 -3.55
CA SER A 361 -6.72 12.14 -2.90
C SER A 361 -5.50 11.43 -3.44
N PHE A 362 -4.78 10.69 -2.59
CA PHE A 362 -3.56 9.98 -2.98
C PHE A 362 -3.73 8.45 -2.90
N PRO A 363 -4.48 7.81 -3.81
CA PRO A 363 -4.75 6.38 -3.73
C PRO A 363 -3.52 5.50 -4.00
N GLY A 364 -2.55 6.00 -4.78
CA GLY A 364 -1.32 5.27 -5.11
C GLY A 364 -0.16 5.53 -4.14
N LEU A 365 -0.25 6.56 -3.30
CA LEU A 365 0.73 6.80 -2.23
C LEU A 365 0.17 6.30 -0.90
N TYR A 366 0.94 5.46 -0.23
CA TYR A 366 0.53 4.88 1.04
C TYR A 366 1.03 5.72 2.21
N GLY A 367 0.33 5.65 3.33
CA GLY A 367 0.67 6.39 4.53
C GLY A 367 0.41 7.90 4.45
N ASP A 368 0.98 8.61 5.42
CA ASP A 368 0.85 10.06 5.51
C ASP A 368 1.61 10.73 4.37
N VAL A 369 0.87 11.32 3.43
CA VAL A 369 1.47 12.00 2.29
C VAL A 369 1.93 13.40 2.72
N PRO A 370 3.22 13.77 2.48
CA PRO A 370 3.74 15.10 2.75
C PRO A 370 2.86 16.20 2.13
N LEU A 371 2.66 17.30 2.86
CA LEU A 371 1.83 18.41 2.40
C LEU A 371 2.39 18.98 1.08
N MET A 372 1.56 19.04 0.03
CA MET A 372 1.97 19.70 -1.21
C MET A 372 2.26 21.17 -0.92
N ALA A 373 3.39 21.63 -1.43
CA ALA A 373 3.77 23.03 -1.34
C ALA A 373 3.47 23.75 -2.66
N LYS A 374 3.07 25.01 -2.56
CA LYS A 374 3.05 25.92 -3.72
C LYS A 374 4.50 26.17 -4.15
N ALA A 375 4.84 25.82 -5.39
CA ALA A 375 6.18 26.02 -5.95
C ALA A 375 6.13 27.07 -7.07
N GLY A 376 6.93 28.13 -6.96
CA GLY A 376 6.93 29.22 -7.96
C GLY A 376 5.61 29.99 -8.08
N THR A 377 5.66 31.23 -8.56
CA THR A 377 4.46 32.05 -8.76
C THR A 377 4.56 32.92 -9.99
N THR A 378 3.70 32.63 -10.97
CA THR A 378 3.08 33.62 -11.86
C THR A 378 1.56 33.56 -11.69
N PHE A 379 1.12 33.32 -10.45
CA PHE A 379 -0.28 33.37 -10.06
C PHE A 379 -0.58 34.81 -9.69
N THR A 380 -0.61 35.61 -10.74
CA THR A 380 -1.14 36.95 -10.73
C THR A 380 -2.49 36.86 -11.42
N GLY A 381 -3.52 37.48 -10.85
CA GLY A 381 -4.74 37.84 -11.57
C GLY A 381 -4.40 38.47 -12.92
N SER A 382 -5.37 38.53 -13.82
CA SER A 382 -5.17 39.05 -15.20
C SER A 382 -4.60 40.48 -15.27
N ASP A 383 -4.47 41.15 -14.12
CA ASP A 383 -4.01 42.50 -13.83
C ASP A 383 -2.71 42.59 -13.00
N GLY A 384 -2.12 41.48 -12.55
CA GLY A 384 -0.95 41.47 -11.67
C GLY A 384 -1.22 41.21 -10.18
N ALA A 385 -2.48 41.00 -9.76
CA ALA A 385 -2.86 40.80 -8.36
C ALA A 385 -2.46 39.41 -7.81
N GLU A 386 -1.78 39.35 -6.65
CA GLU A 386 -1.38 38.09 -6.03
C GLU A 386 -2.59 37.31 -5.53
N THR A 387 -2.76 36.06 -5.92
CA THR A 387 -3.86 35.19 -5.49
C THR A 387 -3.37 34.19 -4.44
N ASP A 388 -4.24 33.85 -3.48
CA ASP A 388 -3.87 32.92 -2.42
C ASP A 388 -4.22 31.48 -2.82
N VAL A 389 -3.25 30.58 -2.62
CA VAL A 389 -3.41 29.15 -2.85
C VAL A 389 -2.98 28.46 -1.58
N VAL A 390 -3.96 27.94 -0.84
CA VAL A 390 -3.75 27.26 0.42
C VAL A 390 -3.87 25.76 0.19
N VAL A 391 -2.91 25.01 0.70
CA VAL A 391 -2.98 23.55 0.75
C VAL A 391 -3.02 23.12 2.21
N SER A 392 -3.94 22.22 2.54
CA SER A 392 -4.06 21.64 3.88
C SER A 392 -4.38 20.15 3.83
N THR A 393 -3.91 19.37 4.79
CA THR A 393 -4.32 17.96 4.92
C THR A 393 -5.72 17.89 5.53
N THR A 394 -6.66 17.22 4.85
CA THR A 394 -8.03 16.99 5.35
C THR A 394 -8.16 15.59 5.94
N VAL A 395 -7.50 14.60 5.33
CA VAL A 395 -7.45 13.22 5.80
C VAL A 395 -6.01 12.75 5.77
N ALA A 396 -5.49 12.34 6.92
CA ALA A 396 -4.19 11.71 7.02
C ALA A 396 -4.24 10.27 6.47
N GLY A 397 -3.12 9.76 5.97
CA GLY A 397 -3.10 8.42 5.40
C GLY A 397 -2.87 7.36 6.47
N THR A 398 -3.21 6.11 6.16
CA THR A 398 -2.96 5.02 7.11
C THR A 398 -1.49 4.64 7.11
N GLN A 399 -0.78 4.95 8.20
CA GLN A 399 0.62 4.59 8.40
C GLN A 399 0.91 4.26 9.85
N ALA A 400 1.63 3.16 10.06
CA ALA A 400 2.12 2.76 11.36
C ALA A 400 3.18 3.75 11.87
N ALA A 401 3.24 3.89 13.19
CA ALA A 401 4.26 4.62 13.88
C ALA A 401 4.81 3.79 15.05
N SER A 402 5.86 4.31 15.70
CA SER A 402 6.47 3.69 16.87
C SER A 402 7.10 2.32 16.56
N THR A 403 6.91 1.35 17.45
CA THR A 403 7.62 0.08 17.46
C THR A 403 6.68 -1.08 17.76
N PHE A 404 7.07 -2.28 17.32
CA PHE A 404 6.50 -3.56 17.71
C PHE A 404 7.58 -4.47 18.31
N LEU A 405 7.16 -5.58 18.91
CA LEU A 405 8.04 -6.58 19.50
C LEU A 405 7.75 -7.94 18.86
N LEU A 406 8.80 -8.72 18.63
CA LEU A 406 8.73 -10.14 18.33
C LEU A 406 9.24 -10.96 19.50
N SER A 407 8.61 -12.11 19.76
CA SER A 407 9.09 -13.08 20.74
C SER A 407 9.27 -14.46 20.11
N VAL A 408 10.43 -15.08 20.36
CA VAL A 408 10.79 -16.43 19.87
C VAL A 408 10.85 -17.38 21.06
N ASN A 409 10.33 -18.60 20.91
CA ASN A 409 10.48 -19.62 21.94
C ASN A 409 11.82 -20.37 21.77
N GLY A 410 12.78 -20.09 22.66
CA GLY A 410 14.11 -20.70 22.64
C GLY A 410 14.16 -22.19 23.04
N THR A 411 13.07 -22.76 23.57
CA THR A 411 12.99 -24.17 24.00
C THR A 411 12.71 -25.15 22.86
N ALA A 412 12.15 -24.70 21.74
CA ALA A 412 11.59 -25.58 20.71
C ALA A 412 12.67 -26.15 19.76
N SER A 413 13.88 -25.59 19.73
CA SER A 413 14.89 -25.91 18.72
C SER A 413 16.14 -26.62 19.22
N THR A 414 16.42 -26.66 20.53
CA THR A 414 17.47 -27.53 21.12
C THR A 414 17.23 -27.83 22.61
N PRO A 415 17.73 -28.97 23.15
CA PRO A 415 17.66 -29.29 24.58
C PRO A 415 18.72 -28.53 25.38
N VAL A 416 18.76 -27.20 25.30
CA VAL A 416 19.67 -26.36 26.09
C VAL A 416 18.89 -25.24 26.79
N ALA A 417 18.56 -25.50 28.05
CA ALA A 417 18.42 -24.61 29.22
C ALA A 417 17.82 -23.17 29.11
N ALA A 418 17.29 -22.69 28.00
CA ALA A 418 16.58 -21.43 27.93
C ALA A 418 15.08 -21.68 28.20
N SER A 419 14.58 -21.30 29.37
CA SER A 419 13.19 -21.53 29.75
C SER A 419 12.27 -20.41 29.24
N GLY A 420 11.70 -20.56 28.04
CA GLY A 420 10.54 -19.78 27.58
C GLY A 420 10.76 -18.91 26.34
N TYR A 421 9.84 -17.95 26.16
CA TYR A 421 9.90 -16.95 25.11
C TYR A 421 10.89 -15.84 25.46
N GLU A 422 11.73 -15.46 24.51
CA GLU A 422 12.54 -14.25 24.59
C GLU A 422 12.00 -13.19 23.64
N THR A 423 11.95 -11.95 24.11
CA THR A 423 11.37 -10.81 23.39
C THR A 423 12.46 -9.87 22.91
N THR A 424 12.35 -9.46 21.64
CA THR A 424 13.27 -8.51 21.01
C THR A 424 13.26 -7.15 21.71
N PRO A 425 14.34 -6.36 21.63
CA PRO A 425 14.21 -4.92 21.82
C PRO A 425 13.29 -4.32 20.77
N ALA A 426 12.73 -3.14 21.07
CA ALA A 426 11.80 -2.43 20.20
C ALA A 426 12.25 -2.38 18.73
N ILE A 427 11.40 -2.92 17.85
CA ILE A 427 11.60 -2.96 16.40
C ILE A 427 10.79 -1.81 15.80
N ALA A 428 11.44 -0.91 15.07
CA ALA A 428 10.73 0.16 14.37
C ALA A 428 9.72 -0.44 13.37
N TRP A 429 8.52 0.14 13.28
CA TRP A 429 7.49 -0.30 12.34
C TRP A 429 7.97 -0.38 10.87
N ASN A 430 8.99 0.41 10.50
CA ASN A 430 9.62 0.43 9.18
C ASN A 430 11.07 -0.09 9.20
N ALA A 431 11.40 -0.98 10.15
CA ALA A 431 12.75 -1.53 10.27
C ALA A 431 13.21 -2.17 8.96
N PRO A 432 14.43 -1.87 8.47
CA PRO A 432 14.99 -2.54 7.29
C PRO A 432 15.27 -4.01 7.57
N ALA A 433 15.45 -4.82 6.51
CA ALA A 433 15.77 -6.24 6.63
C ALA A 433 17.27 -6.55 6.87
N GLY A 434 18.16 -5.59 6.57
CA GLY A 434 19.62 -5.82 6.53
C GLY A 434 20.26 -6.10 7.91
N THR A 435 21.58 -6.01 8.06
CA THR A 435 22.27 -6.33 9.32
C THR A 435 22.59 -5.11 10.20
N GLY A 436 22.17 -3.92 9.79
CA GLY A 436 22.38 -2.69 10.57
C GLY A 436 21.61 -2.68 11.88
N ILE A 437 22.09 -1.97 12.89
CA ILE A 437 21.55 -1.99 14.28
C ILE A 437 20.05 -1.66 14.43
N SER A 438 19.43 -1.02 13.45
CA SER A 438 18.00 -0.67 13.42
C SER A 438 17.13 -1.68 12.67
N SER A 439 17.72 -2.74 12.12
CA SER A 439 17.03 -3.72 11.29
C SER A 439 16.32 -4.80 12.10
N LEU A 440 15.37 -5.48 11.46
CA LEU A 440 14.69 -6.62 12.07
C LEU A 440 15.66 -7.79 12.34
N HIS A 441 16.58 -8.09 11.41
CA HIS A 441 17.61 -9.11 11.63
C HIS A 441 18.46 -8.80 12.87
N ALA A 442 18.96 -7.57 13.01
CA ALA A 442 19.82 -7.18 14.12
C ALA A 442 19.10 -7.22 15.48
N ARG A 443 17.76 -7.11 15.48
CA ARG A 443 16.93 -7.26 16.68
C ARG A 443 16.70 -8.74 17.03
N LEU A 444 16.45 -9.59 16.04
CA LEU A 444 16.24 -11.03 16.25
C LEU A 444 17.50 -11.74 16.78
N VAL A 445 18.68 -11.43 16.23
CA VAL A 445 19.93 -12.09 16.64
C VAL A 445 20.43 -11.69 18.03
N GLN A 446 19.73 -10.76 18.72
CA GLN A 446 19.99 -10.44 20.12
C GLN A 446 19.33 -11.44 21.08
N LEU A 447 18.40 -12.25 20.59
CA LEU A 447 17.71 -13.27 21.39
C LEU A 447 18.62 -14.48 21.58
N VAL A 448 18.64 -15.01 22.79
CA VAL A 448 19.24 -16.29 23.11
C VAL A 448 18.44 -17.39 22.40
N GLY A 449 19.14 -18.25 21.66
CA GLY A 449 18.52 -19.32 20.88
C GLY A 449 18.24 -18.96 19.42
N VAL A 450 18.45 -17.71 19.01
CA VAL A 450 18.42 -17.30 17.60
C VAL A 450 19.85 -17.21 17.08
N ASP A 451 20.21 -18.08 16.14
CA ASP A 451 21.52 -18.05 15.48
C ASP A 451 21.60 -16.84 14.51
N ASN A 452 22.80 -16.27 14.35
CA ASN A 452 23.09 -15.25 13.33
C ASN A 452 22.84 -15.75 11.90
N ALA A 453 22.79 -17.06 11.69
CA ALA A 453 22.44 -17.70 10.43
C ALA A 453 20.91 -17.69 10.17
N LEU A 454 20.33 -16.49 10.15
CA LEU A 454 18.98 -16.25 9.66
C LEU A 454 19.02 -15.19 8.56
N VAL A 455 18.18 -15.35 7.55
CA VAL A 455 18.03 -14.38 6.47
C VAL A 455 16.70 -13.66 6.66
N VAL A 456 16.74 -12.32 6.67
CA VAL A 456 15.52 -11.50 6.65
C VAL A 456 15.43 -10.80 5.30
N THR A 457 14.26 -10.86 4.69
CA THR A 457 13.86 -9.97 3.59
C THR A 457 12.66 -9.15 4.03
N ARG A 458 12.47 -7.98 3.41
CA ARG A 458 11.29 -7.13 3.63
C ARG A 458 10.66 -6.83 2.29
N GLY A 459 9.34 -6.94 2.21
CA GLY A 459 8.55 -6.54 1.06
C GLY A 459 8.54 -5.03 0.85
N ALA A 460 7.90 -4.61 -0.25
CA ALA A 460 7.57 -3.21 -0.47
C ALA A 460 6.56 -2.71 0.59
N PRO A 461 6.44 -1.39 0.81
CA PRO A 461 5.35 -0.84 1.62
C PRO A 461 3.98 -1.29 1.10
N GLU A 462 3.07 -1.58 2.04
CA GLU A 462 1.71 -2.05 1.73
C GLU A 462 0.68 -0.94 1.96
N ARG A 463 -0.47 -1.01 1.27
CA ARG A 463 -1.55 -0.01 1.40
C ARG A 463 -2.08 0.09 2.83
N GLU A 464 -1.98 -1.00 3.56
CA GLU A 464 -2.36 -1.18 4.95
C GLU A 464 -1.48 -0.40 5.95
N GLY A 465 -0.49 0.38 5.49
CA GLY A 465 0.27 1.27 6.36
C GLY A 465 1.49 0.64 7.02
N GLY A 466 1.89 -0.56 6.59
CA GLY A 466 2.99 -1.32 7.16
C GLY A 466 3.80 -2.12 6.15
N PHE A 467 4.44 -3.19 6.64
CA PHE A 467 5.39 -4.02 5.88
C PHE A 467 5.22 -5.50 6.23
N THR A 468 5.63 -6.34 5.28
CA THR A 468 5.83 -7.77 5.50
C THR A 468 7.33 -8.08 5.51
N TRP A 469 7.78 -8.85 6.50
CA TRP A 469 9.12 -9.42 6.57
C TRP A 469 9.05 -10.94 6.47
N THR A 470 9.95 -11.51 5.70
CA THR A 470 10.13 -12.97 5.61
C THR A 470 11.42 -13.32 6.34
N VAL A 471 11.30 -14.16 7.36
CA VAL A 471 12.41 -14.64 8.19
C VAL A 471 12.68 -16.09 7.85
N THR A 472 13.86 -16.38 7.32
CA THR A 472 14.31 -17.72 6.95
C THR A 472 15.37 -18.21 7.94
N PHE A 473 15.08 -19.30 8.64
CA PHE A 473 16.00 -19.95 9.56
C PHE A 473 16.81 -21.02 8.80
N ASP A 474 18.15 -20.90 8.81
CA ASP A 474 19.04 -21.86 8.15
C ASP A 474 19.09 -23.17 8.93
N SER A 475 18.45 -24.20 8.38
CA SER A 475 18.32 -25.51 9.02
C SER A 475 19.60 -26.36 8.96
N SER A 476 20.65 -25.88 8.27
CA SER A 476 22.00 -26.45 8.40
C SER A 476 22.62 -26.21 9.77
N LYS A 477 22.06 -25.29 10.56
CA LYS A 477 22.53 -24.97 11.92
C LYS A 477 21.78 -25.79 12.95
N SER A 478 22.52 -26.39 13.88
CA SER A 478 21.95 -27.22 14.94
C SER A 478 20.93 -26.49 15.81
N ALA A 479 21.05 -25.16 15.95
CA ALA A 479 20.11 -24.32 16.69
C ALA A 479 18.76 -24.10 15.99
N ASN A 480 18.67 -24.39 14.68
CA ASN A 480 17.50 -24.17 13.84
C ASN A 480 16.92 -25.50 13.30
N GLN A 481 17.38 -26.64 13.82
CA GLN A 481 16.89 -27.96 13.42
C GLN A 481 15.62 -28.32 14.19
N GLY A 482 14.71 -29.04 13.52
CA GLY A 482 13.41 -29.43 14.10
C GLY A 482 12.32 -28.39 13.87
N ASN A 483 11.18 -28.56 14.54
CA ASN A 483 10.04 -27.66 14.41
C ASN A 483 10.26 -26.42 15.28
N LEU A 484 10.48 -25.28 14.63
CA LEU A 484 10.53 -24.00 15.32
C LEU A 484 9.11 -23.57 15.71
N ALA A 485 8.95 -23.03 16.91
CA ALA A 485 7.69 -22.39 17.28
C ALA A 485 7.49 -21.13 16.43
N ALA A 486 6.23 -20.85 16.06
CA ALA A 486 5.87 -19.57 15.48
C ALA A 486 6.27 -18.42 16.42
N MET A 487 6.87 -17.37 15.86
CA MET A 487 7.08 -16.13 16.60
C MET A 487 5.74 -15.57 17.06
N LEU A 488 5.75 -14.94 18.23
CA LEU A 488 4.63 -14.10 18.67
C LEU A 488 4.95 -12.66 18.30
N CYS A 489 3.98 -11.97 17.72
CA CYS A 489 4.10 -10.54 17.46
C CYS A 489 3.23 -9.73 18.42
N ASP A 490 3.81 -8.71 19.04
CA ASP A 490 3.13 -7.74 19.87
C ASP A 490 3.22 -6.36 19.23
N ALA A 491 2.07 -5.89 18.70
CA ALA A 491 1.90 -4.57 18.12
C ALA A 491 1.07 -3.63 19.02
N SER A 492 0.92 -3.93 20.30
CA SER A 492 0.14 -3.10 21.25
C SER A 492 0.69 -1.68 21.39
N SER A 493 1.99 -1.47 21.14
CA SER A 493 2.64 -0.15 21.12
C SER A 493 2.66 0.52 19.74
N VAL A 494 2.14 -0.13 18.70
CA VAL A 494 2.06 0.44 17.35
C VAL A 494 0.84 1.34 17.28
N ALA A 495 1.09 2.61 17.04
CA ALA A 495 0.06 3.62 16.88
C ALA A 495 -0.08 4.00 15.40
N LEU A 496 -1.19 4.65 15.07
CA LEU A 496 -1.26 5.46 13.85
C LEU A 496 -0.31 6.65 13.98
N SER A 497 0.33 7.02 12.88
CA SER A 497 1.21 8.19 12.76
C SER A 497 0.48 9.53 12.97
N SER A 498 -0.84 9.54 12.75
CA SER A 498 -1.74 10.64 13.03
C SER A 498 -2.86 10.20 14.00
N ASN A 499 -3.37 11.13 14.81
CA ASN A 499 -4.30 10.89 15.94
C ASN A 499 -5.73 10.42 15.53
N ALA A 500 -5.89 9.58 14.51
CA ALA A 500 -7.18 8.98 14.20
C ALA A 500 -7.52 7.97 15.32
N SER A 501 -8.57 8.26 16.07
CA SER A 501 -8.94 7.63 17.33
C SER A 501 -9.62 6.27 17.19
N ASP A 502 -9.43 5.56 16.08
CA ASP A 502 -10.04 4.25 15.91
C ASP A 502 -9.13 3.33 15.10
N HIS A 503 -8.90 2.14 15.67
CA HIS A 503 -8.14 0.98 15.17
C HIS A 503 -6.63 0.93 15.47
N SER A 504 -6.24 -0.18 16.12
CA SER A 504 -4.84 -0.60 16.33
C SER A 504 -4.33 -1.37 15.12
N PHE A 505 -3.04 -1.21 14.81
CA PHE A 505 -2.36 -2.11 13.87
C PHE A 505 -2.39 -3.55 14.39
N LEU A 506 -2.53 -4.49 13.48
CA LEU A 506 -2.42 -5.92 13.75
C LEU A 506 -1.03 -6.40 13.33
N CYS A 507 -0.57 -7.45 14.00
CA CYS A 507 0.66 -8.12 13.62
C CYS A 507 0.50 -9.63 13.70
N ASP A 508 0.70 -10.28 12.55
CA ASP A 508 0.56 -11.73 12.37
C ASP A 508 1.90 -12.34 11.92
N VAL A 509 2.11 -13.64 12.17
CA VAL A 509 3.34 -14.40 11.87
C VAL A 509 3.05 -15.66 11.08
#